data_AF-A0A1G1GZF2-F1
#
_entry.id   AF-A0A1G1GZF2-F1
#
_cell.length_a   1.000
_cell.length_b   1.000
_cell.length_c   1.000
_cell.angle_alpha   90.00
_cell.angle_beta   90.00
_cell.angle_gamma   90.00
#
_symmetry.space_group_name_H-M   'P 1'
#
loop_
_entity.id
_entity.type
_entity.pdbx_description
1 polymer ?
#
loop_
_entity_poly.entity_id
_entity_poly.type
_entity_poly.pdbx_seq_one_letter_code
_entity_poly.pdbx_strand_id
1 'polypeptide(L)'
;MQQKSILLNDILSIIATRKLSGILTLENQLHLGTLTFKDGLLIGAQSPYGQKLGDIVVAQGKIDSELLLKTVEMQKREGDKEPLGALFVRMGKVSLDEVKDIVIFQLEDALNIFRKWLNTTFSFSPINITPVDTICLKPEKYLANI
;
A
#
# COMPACT_ATOMS: atom_id res chain seq x y z
N MET A 1 35.65 -3.02 3.11
CA MET A 1 34.61 -3.68 2.28
C MET A 1 33.57 -2.63 1.94
N GLN A 2 33.37 -2.32 0.66
CA GLN A 2 32.26 -1.44 0.26
C GLN A 2 30.95 -2.25 0.40
N GLN A 3 30.08 -1.84 1.31
CA GLN A 3 28.74 -2.41 1.43
C GLN A 3 27.93 -1.91 0.25
N LYS A 4 27.53 -2.82 -0.65
CA LYS A 4 26.62 -2.48 -1.75
C LYS A 4 25.30 -2.05 -1.13
N SER A 5 24.98 -0.76 -1.20
CA SER A 5 23.68 -0.24 -0.78
C SER A 5 22.64 -0.80 -1.75
N ILE A 6 21.73 -1.63 -1.25
CA ILE A 6 20.62 -2.15 -2.04
C ILE A 6 19.57 -1.05 -2.11
N LEU A 7 19.15 -0.69 -3.32
CA LEU A 7 18.07 0.28 -3.50
C LEU A 7 16.72 -0.44 -3.55
N LEU A 8 15.64 0.28 -3.22
CA LEU A 8 14.29 -0.27 -3.32
C LEU A 8 14.01 -0.84 -4.72
N ASN A 9 14.46 -0.16 -5.78
CA ASN A 9 14.28 -0.61 -7.16
C ASN A 9 14.92 -2.00 -7.42
N ASP A 10 16.06 -2.31 -6.80
CA ASP A 10 16.70 -3.63 -6.95
C ASP A 10 15.81 -4.73 -6.37
N ILE A 11 15.22 -4.48 -5.20
CA ILE A 11 14.34 -5.44 -4.52
C ILE A 11 13.03 -5.61 -5.28
N LEU A 12 12.43 -4.51 -5.74
CA LEU A 12 11.23 -4.54 -6.57
C LEU A 12 11.45 -5.37 -7.84
N SER A 13 12.61 -5.20 -8.50
CA SER A 13 13.00 -5.97 -9.68
C SER A 13 13.10 -7.47 -9.38
N ILE A 14 13.72 -7.84 -8.26
CA ILE A 14 13.83 -9.24 -7.82
C ILE A 14 12.44 -9.84 -7.56
N ILE A 15 11.58 -9.14 -6.81
CA ILE A 15 10.22 -9.59 -6.46
C ILE A 15 9.39 -9.80 -7.72
N ALA A 16 9.39 -8.83 -8.64
CA ALA A 16 8.65 -8.89 -9.90
C ALA A 16 9.14 -10.06 -10.78
N THR A 17 10.45 -10.13 -11.01
CA THR A 17 11.06 -11.16 -11.89
C THR A 17 10.80 -12.56 -11.36
N ARG A 18 10.91 -12.76 -10.05
CA ARG A 18 10.72 -14.07 -9.41
C ARG A 18 9.27 -14.34 -9.01
N LYS A 19 8.34 -13.41 -9.30
CA LYS A 19 6.93 -13.47 -8.94
C LYS A 19 6.70 -13.80 -7.46
N LEU A 20 7.45 -13.16 -6.58
CA LEU A 20 7.38 -13.44 -5.15
C LEU A 20 6.07 -12.91 -4.55
N SER A 21 5.51 -13.68 -3.61
CA SER A 21 4.39 -13.28 -2.77
C SER A 21 4.86 -13.15 -1.32
N GLY A 22 4.43 -12.10 -0.64
CA GLY A 22 4.85 -11.85 0.74
C GLY A 22 4.82 -10.37 1.11
N ILE A 23 5.42 -10.05 2.25
CA ILE A 23 5.52 -8.68 2.77
C ILE A 23 6.99 -8.27 2.76
N LEU A 24 7.28 -7.15 2.10
CA LEU A 24 8.55 -6.43 2.22
C LEU A 24 8.39 -5.38 3.31
N THR A 25 9.16 -5.50 4.38
CA THR A 25 9.29 -4.51 5.44
C THR A 25 10.49 -3.61 5.14
N LEU A 26 10.27 -2.30 5.23
CA LEU A 26 11.28 -1.26 5.09
C LEU A 26 11.40 -0.54 6.43
N GLU A 27 12.62 -0.40 6.94
CA GLU A 27 12.87 0.20 8.24
C GLU A 27 14.11 1.09 8.21
N ASN A 28 14.03 2.26 8.82
CA ASN A 28 15.19 3.07 9.18
C ASN A 28 15.10 3.46 10.67
N GLN A 29 16.01 4.30 11.16
CA GLN A 29 16.05 4.67 12.59
C GLN A 29 14.77 5.34 13.13
N LEU A 30 13.96 5.95 12.27
CA LEU A 30 12.79 6.76 12.65
C LEU A 30 11.47 6.17 12.17
N HIS A 31 11.49 5.33 11.16
CA HIS A 31 10.33 4.98 10.39
C HIS A 31 10.29 3.49 10.00
N LEU A 32 9.08 2.95 10.00
CA LEU A 32 8.75 1.59 9.59
C LEU A 32 7.63 1.66 8.55
N GLY A 33 7.73 0.84 7.51
CA GLY A 33 6.70 0.70 6.49
C GLY A 33 6.71 -0.68 5.84
N THR A 34 5.64 -0.99 5.12
CA THR A 34 5.46 -2.28 4.45
C THR A 34 4.94 -2.13 3.03
N LEU A 35 5.33 -3.07 2.17
CA LEU A 35 4.78 -3.30 0.83
C LEU A 35 4.35 -4.77 0.74
N THR A 36 3.12 -5.02 0.31
CA THR A 36 2.53 -6.36 0.20
C THR A 36 2.47 -6.78 -1.26
N PHE A 37 2.99 -7.96 -1.56
CA PHE A 37 3.09 -8.49 -2.91
C PHE A 37 2.32 -9.80 -3.09
N LYS A 38 1.71 -9.95 -4.27
CA LYS A 38 1.12 -11.20 -4.76
C LYS A 38 1.61 -11.46 -6.18
N ASP A 39 2.28 -12.59 -6.37
CA ASP A 39 2.80 -13.05 -7.66
C ASP A 39 3.67 -11.99 -8.38
N GLY A 40 4.46 -11.25 -7.60
CA GLY A 40 5.30 -10.15 -8.08
C GLY A 40 4.59 -8.80 -8.24
N LEU A 41 3.27 -8.74 -8.07
CA LEU A 41 2.47 -7.52 -8.16
C LEU A 41 2.36 -6.85 -6.79
N LEU A 42 2.49 -5.53 -6.76
CA LEU A 42 2.28 -4.74 -5.55
C LEU A 42 0.78 -4.52 -5.33
N ILE A 43 0.24 -4.99 -4.21
CA ILE A 43 -1.21 -5.00 -3.93
C ILE A 43 -1.57 -4.26 -2.64
N GLY A 44 -0.57 -3.84 -1.85
CA GLY A 44 -0.80 -3.13 -0.60
C GLY A 44 0.44 -2.37 -0.17
N ALA A 45 0.25 -1.26 0.52
CA ALA A 45 1.34 -0.47 1.08
C ALA A 45 0.91 0.18 2.39
N GLN A 46 1.85 0.29 3.33
CA GLN A 46 1.70 1.09 4.54
C GLN A 46 2.95 1.92 4.72
N SER A 47 2.88 3.19 4.36
CA SER A 47 3.95 4.17 4.59
C SER A 47 3.57 5.12 5.73
N PRO A 48 4.54 5.62 6.50
CA PRO A 48 4.29 6.73 7.40
C PRO A 48 4.02 7.99 6.57
N TYR A 49 3.07 8.80 7.04
CA TYR A 49 2.62 10.05 6.40
C TYR A 49 1.96 9.88 5.02
N GLY A 50 1.82 8.65 4.50
CA GLY A 50 1.05 8.38 3.29
C GLY A 50 -0.44 8.68 3.51
N GLN A 51 -1.10 9.21 2.49
CA GLN A 51 -2.52 9.52 2.57
C GLN A 51 -3.36 8.25 2.63
N LYS A 52 -4.22 8.11 3.64
CA LYS A 52 -5.12 6.95 3.76
C LYS A 52 -6.40 7.15 2.96
N LEU A 53 -7.07 6.05 2.63
CA LEU A 53 -8.24 6.08 1.73
C LEU A 53 -9.35 6.91 2.34
N GLY A 54 -9.63 6.69 3.62
CA GLY A 54 -10.60 7.48 4.38
C GLY A 54 -10.31 8.97 4.35
N ASP A 55 -9.05 9.35 4.58
CA ASP A 55 -8.65 10.76 4.61
C ASP A 55 -8.82 11.42 3.23
N ILE A 56 -8.52 10.70 2.15
CA ILE A 56 -8.73 11.19 0.77
C ILE A 56 -10.23 11.38 0.49
N VAL A 57 -11.07 10.42 0.88
CA VAL A 57 -12.53 10.51 0.68
C VAL A 57 -13.14 11.65 1.49
N VAL A 58 -12.63 11.92 2.71
CA VAL A 58 -13.00 13.10 3.51
C VAL A 58 -12.57 14.39 2.83
N ALA A 59 -11.32 14.47 2.37
CA ALA A 59 -10.80 15.66 1.69
C ALA A 59 -11.56 15.99 0.39
N GLN A 60 -12.11 14.97 -0.28
CA GLN A 60 -12.98 15.13 -1.44
C GLN A 60 -14.44 15.54 -1.09
N GLY A 61 -14.78 15.67 0.21
CA GLY A 61 -16.11 16.07 0.68
C GLY A 61 -17.20 15.00 0.54
N LYS A 62 -16.82 13.74 0.28
CA LYS A 62 -17.77 12.64 0.06
C LYS A 62 -18.31 12.03 1.36
N ILE A 63 -17.48 12.08 2.40
CA ILE A 63 -17.83 11.73 3.78
C ILE A 63 -17.25 12.79 4.71
N ASP A 64 -17.78 12.91 5.92
CA ASP A 64 -17.15 13.69 6.98
C ASP A 64 -16.29 12.81 7.89
N SER A 65 -15.49 13.45 8.76
CA SER A 65 -14.61 12.78 9.70
C SER A 65 -15.37 11.90 10.71
N GLU A 66 -16.62 12.27 11.04
CA GLU A 66 -17.44 11.50 11.98
C GLU A 66 -17.89 10.17 11.37
N LEU A 67 -18.32 10.19 10.12
CA LEU A 67 -18.70 9.00 9.36
C LEU A 67 -17.49 8.11 9.11
N LEU A 68 -16.33 8.69 8.79
CA LEU A 68 -15.08 7.95 8.67
C LEU A 68 -14.76 7.19 9.97
N LEU A 69 -14.79 7.88 11.12
CA LEU A 69 -14.50 7.27 12.42
C LEU A 69 -15.48 6.11 12.72
N LYS A 70 -16.78 6.34 12.56
CA LYS A 70 -17.83 5.32 12.77
C LYS A 70 -17.64 4.11 11.87
N THR A 71 -17.25 4.32 10.62
CA THR A 71 -17.04 3.23 9.66
C THR A 71 -15.82 2.40 10.03
N VAL A 72 -14.71 3.05 10.44
CA VAL A 72 -13.50 2.35 10.92
C VAL A 72 -13.78 1.57 12.21
N GLU A 73 -14.55 2.12 13.14
CA GLU A 73 -14.95 1.40 14.36
C GLU A 73 -15.82 0.17 14.05
N MET A 74 -16.75 0.30 13.11
CA MET A 74 -17.58 -0.82 12.64
C MET A 74 -16.71 -1.91 12.02
N GLN A 75 -15.82 -1.55 11.09
CA GLN A 75 -14.90 -2.47 10.42
C GLN A 75 -14.06 -3.27 11.43
N LYS A 76 -13.49 -2.58 12.43
CA LYS A 76 -12.72 -3.22 13.50
C LYS A 76 -13.54 -4.20 14.34
N ARG A 77 -14.77 -3.82 14.69
CA ARG A 77 -15.68 -4.72 15.44
C ARG A 77 -16.03 -5.98 14.66
N GLU A 78 -16.06 -5.89 13.34
CA GLU A 78 -16.33 -7.02 12.44
C GLU A 78 -15.08 -7.85 12.11
N GLY A 79 -13.92 -7.46 12.64
CA GLY A 79 -12.64 -8.17 12.47
C GLY A 79 -11.99 -7.91 11.12
N ASP A 80 -12.17 -6.71 10.56
CA ASP A 80 -11.55 -6.26 9.31
C ASP A 80 -11.84 -7.17 8.09
N LYS A 81 -12.99 -7.83 8.09
CA LYS A 81 -13.43 -8.76 7.03
C LYS A 81 -13.67 -8.06 5.68
N GLU A 82 -14.16 -6.83 5.71
CA GLU A 82 -14.46 -6.02 4.53
C GLU A 82 -13.50 -4.81 4.49
N PRO A 83 -12.83 -4.53 3.36
CA PRO A 83 -12.00 -3.34 3.21
C PRO A 83 -12.81 -2.04 3.30
N LEU A 84 -12.20 -0.98 3.82
CA LEU A 84 -12.86 0.32 4.03
C LEU A 84 -13.42 0.91 2.73
N GLY A 85 -12.72 0.74 1.61
CA GLY A 85 -13.22 1.17 0.29
C GLY A 85 -14.52 0.46 -0.10
N ALA A 86 -14.62 -0.85 0.14
CA ALA A 86 -15.84 -1.62 -0.14
C ALA A 86 -17.02 -1.17 0.73
N LEU A 87 -16.76 -0.85 2.01
CA LEU A 87 -17.76 -0.25 2.90
C LEU A 87 -18.31 1.07 2.33
N PHE A 88 -17.43 1.96 1.85
CA PHE A 88 -17.87 3.23 1.25
C PHE A 88 -18.63 3.04 -0.07
N VAL A 89 -18.28 2.04 -0.88
CA VAL A 89 -19.03 1.67 -2.09
C VAL A 89 -20.43 1.18 -1.72
N ARG A 90 -20.52 0.26 -0.74
CA ARG A 90 -21.80 -0.27 -0.24
C ARG A 90 -22.71 0.83 0.32
N MET A 91 -22.13 1.86 0.92
CA MET A 91 -22.85 3.03 1.43
C MET A 91 -23.21 4.07 0.34
N GLY A 92 -22.82 3.84 -0.92
CA GLY A 92 -23.05 4.77 -2.03
C GLY A 92 -22.27 6.09 -1.91
N LYS A 93 -21.18 6.12 -1.14
CA LYS A 93 -20.36 7.32 -0.92
C LYS A 93 -19.25 7.51 -1.94
N VAL A 94 -18.81 6.41 -2.53
CA VAL A 94 -17.80 6.35 -3.61
C VAL A 94 -18.20 5.25 -4.58
N SER A 95 -17.77 5.36 -5.83
CA SER A 95 -17.83 4.27 -6.81
C SER A 95 -16.64 3.32 -6.66
N LEU A 96 -16.75 2.13 -7.26
CA LEU A 96 -15.65 1.17 -7.30
C LEU A 96 -14.42 1.74 -8.03
N ASP A 97 -14.62 2.48 -9.12
CA ASP A 97 -13.52 3.04 -9.89
C ASP A 97 -12.79 4.15 -9.12
N GLU A 98 -13.51 4.97 -8.35
CA GLU A 98 -12.87 5.95 -7.46
C GLU A 98 -12.04 5.26 -6.35
N VAL A 99 -12.51 4.14 -5.80
CA VAL A 99 -11.72 3.35 -4.85
C VAL A 99 -10.46 2.81 -5.53
N LYS A 100 -10.57 2.29 -6.75
CA LYS A 100 -9.41 1.83 -7.52
C LYS A 100 -8.38 2.93 -7.71
N ASP A 101 -8.79 4.10 -8.17
CA ASP A 101 -7.90 5.22 -8.41
C ASP A 101 -7.19 5.67 -7.13
N ILE A 102 -7.92 5.70 -6.00
CA ILE A 102 -7.34 6.05 -4.69
C ILE A 102 -6.33 5.00 -4.22
N VAL A 103 -6.63 3.71 -4.37
CA VAL A 103 -5.71 2.63 -3.97
C VAL A 103 -4.45 2.66 -4.84
N ILE A 104 -4.60 2.84 -6.16
CA ILE A 104 -3.45 3.00 -7.07
C ILE A 104 -2.57 4.17 -6.64
N PHE A 105 -3.17 5.34 -6.37
CA PHE A 105 -2.46 6.51 -5.88
C PHE A 105 -1.68 6.21 -4.59
N GLN A 106 -2.27 5.48 -3.63
CA GLN A 106 -1.58 5.11 -2.38
C GLN A 106 -0.37 4.22 -2.60
N LEU A 107 -0.47 3.25 -3.50
CA LEU A 107 0.64 2.38 -3.83
C LEU A 107 1.77 3.19 -4.48
N GLU A 108 1.45 4.12 -5.37
CA GLU A 108 2.44 5.02 -6.00
C GLU A 108 3.08 5.98 -4.99
N ASP A 109 2.29 6.61 -4.13
CA ASP A 109 2.76 7.53 -3.10
C ASP A 109 3.68 6.83 -2.09
N ALA A 110 3.33 5.62 -1.66
CA ALA A 110 4.18 4.82 -0.79
C ALA A 110 5.54 4.52 -1.43
N LEU A 111 5.57 4.12 -2.71
CA LEU A 111 6.83 3.93 -3.44
C LEU A 111 7.67 5.21 -3.49
N ASN A 112 7.03 6.37 -3.72
CA ASN A 112 7.71 7.66 -3.74
C ASN A 112 8.25 8.09 -2.37
N ILE A 113 7.52 7.80 -1.29
CA ILE A 113 7.97 8.03 0.09
C ILE A 113 9.19 7.17 0.40
N PHE A 114 9.10 5.86 0.15
CA PHE A 114 10.17 4.92 0.49
C PHE A 114 11.46 5.14 -0.31
N ARG A 115 11.36 5.61 -1.56
CA ARG A 115 12.54 5.99 -2.35
C ARG A 115 13.36 7.12 -1.73
N LYS A 116 12.74 7.98 -0.94
CA LYS A 116 13.41 9.11 -0.28
C LYS A 116 14.10 8.69 1.02
N TRP A 117 13.89 7.47 1.49
CA TRP A 117 14.50 7.00 2.73
C TRP A 117 15.97 6.66 2.52
N LEU A 118 16.80 7.14 3.44
CA LEU A 118 18.22 6.81 3.52
C LEU A 118 18.43 5.75 4.61
N ASN A 119 19.53 4.98 4.50
CA ASN A 119 19.93 3.97 5.50
C ASN A 119 18.81 2.97 5.82
N THR A 120 18.09 2.52 4.78
CA THR A 120 16.94 1.61 4.94
C THR A 120 17.39 0.16 4.97
N THR A 121 16.92 -0.57 5.96
CA THR A 121 16.99 -2.03 6.01
C THR A 121 15.74 -2.61 5.35
N PHE A 122 15.94 -3.65 4.57
CA PHE A 122 14.87 -4.36 3.88
C PHE A 122 14.79 -5.80 4.37
N SER A 123 13.59 -6.26 4.72
CA SER A 123 13.34 -7.65 5.13
C SER A 123 12.12 -8.18 4.39
N PHE A 124 12.23 -9.34 3.75
CA PHE A 124 11.13 -9.95 3.02
C PHE A 124 10.63 -11.21 3.72
N SER A 125 9.35 -11.22 4.07
CA SER A 125 8.66 -12.35 4.70
C SER A 125 7.77 -13.05 3.67
N PRO A 126 8.17 -14.21 3.13
CA PRO A 126 7.35 -14.96 2.19
C PRO A 126 6.14 -15.54 2.92
N ILE A 127 4.95 -15.09 2.55
CA ILE A 127 3.68 -15.58 3.10
C ILE A 127 2.64 -15.71 1.99
N ASN A 128 1.67 -16.59 2.17
CA ASN A 128 0.55 -16.67 1.23
C ASN A 128 -0.35 -15.45 1.44
N ILE A 129 -0.46 -14.61 0.41
CA ILE A 129 -1.39 -13.49 0.40
C ILE A 129 -2.66 -13.90 -0.34
N THR A 130 -3.81 -13.67 0.30
CA THR A 130 -5.12 -13.70 -0.35
C THR A 130 -5.52 -12.24 -0.61
N PRO A 131 -5.51 -11.78 -1.87
CA PRO A 131 -5.95 -10.43 -2.20
C PRO A 131 -7.41 -10.22 -1.81
N VAL A 132 -7.73 -9.04 -1.28
CA VAL A 132 -9.11 -8.63 -0.97
C VAL A 132 -9.83 -8.10 -2.22
N ASP A 133 -9.09 -7.71 -3.25
CA ASP A 133 -9.57 -7.23 -4.54
C ASP A 133 -8.55 -7.55 -5.65
N THR A 134 -8.73 -6.96 -6.84
CA THR A 134 -7.86 -7.17 -8.02
C THR A 134 -6.94 -5.97 -8.31
N ILE A 135 -6.93 -4.96 -7.45
CA ILE A 135 -6.20 -3.71 -7.63
C ILE A 135 -4.73 -3.98 -7.35
N CYS A 136 -3.88 -3.63 -8.32
CA CYS A 136 -2.46 -3.88 -8.22
C CYS A 136 -1.65 -2.92 -9.07
N LEU A 137 -0.39 -2.72 -8.65
CA LEU A 137 0.65 -2.13 -9.45
C LEU A 137 1.64 -3.19 -9.93
N LYS A 138 2.10 -3.00 -11.18
CA LYS A 138 3.23 -3.73 -11.75
C LYS A 138 4.51 -3.00 -11.39
N PRO A 139 5.36 -3.51 -10.48
CA PRO A 139 6.55 -2.78 -10.04
C PRO A 139 7.46 -2.38 -11.20
N GLU A 140 7.48 -3.15 -12.28
CA GLU A 140 8.28 -2.92 -13.49
C GLU A 140 8.04 -1.54 -14.11
N LYS A 141 6.80 -1.04 -14.04
CA LYS A 141 6.46 0.31 -14.54
C LYS A 141 7.18 1.43 -13.80
N TYR A 142 7.64 1.16 -12.58
CA TYR A 142 8.21 2.16 -11.68
C TYR A 142 9.72 1.98 -11.51
N LEU A 143 10.37 1.01 -12.15
CA LEU A 143 11.81 0.77 -12.02
C LEU A 143 12.67 1.83 -12.73
N ALA A 144 12.11 2.58 -13.70
CA ALA A 144 12.85 3.42 -14.64
C ALA A 144 12.78 4.95 -14.39
N ASN A 145 12.05 5.41 -13.38
CA ASN A 145 11.91 6.85 -13.11
C ASN A 145 12.97 7.29 -12.09
N ILE A 146 14.15 7.67 -12.60
CA ILE A 146 15.20 8.45 -11.90
C ILE A 146 15.47 9.70 -12.74
#